data_AF-A0A536YX06-F1
#
_entry.id   AF-A0A536YX06-F1
#
_cell.length_a   1.000
_cell.length_b   1.000
_cell.length_c   1.000
_cell.angle_alpha   90.00
_cell.angle_beta   90.00
_cell.angle_gamma   90.00
#
_symmetry.space_group_name_H-M   'P 1'
#
loop_
_entity.id
_entity.type
_entity.pdbx_description
1 polymer ?
#
loop_
_entity_poly.entity_id
_entity_poly.type
_entity_poly.pdbx_seq_one_letter_code
_entity_poly.pdbx_strand_id
1 'polypeptide(L)' 'PDRVRETLFNWLGRDLTGMVCLDLFAGSGALGFEALSRGAASVIMVEKNPAVLRALRDNAQKLGATGLTVVRGDALEFV' A
#
# COMPACT_ATOMS: atom_id res chain seq x y z
N PRO A 1 -5.16 9.54 11.61
CA PRO A 1 -4.56 8.54 10.70
C PRO A 1 -5.13 7.14 10.90
N ASP A 2 -5.03 6.56 12.11
CA ASP A 2 -5.48 5.18 12.36
C ASP A 2 -6.99 4.98 12.15
N ARG A 3 -7.83 5.90 12.65
CA ARG A 3 -9.29 5.83 12.46
C ARG A 3 -9.74 5.83 10.99
N VAL A 4 -9.02 6.53 10.11
CA VAL A 4 -9.35 6.58 8.67
C VAL A 4 -9.05 5.23 8.02
N ARG A 5 -7.88 4.67 8.30
CA ARG A 5 -7.50 3.32 7.85
C ARG A 5 -8.50 2.28 8.36
N GLU A 6 -8.79 2.28 9.66
CA GLU A 6 -9.75 1.35 10.26
C GLU A 6 -11.12 1.44 9.60
N THR A 7 -11.63 2.65 9.39
CA THR A 7 -12.94 2.87 8.77
C THR A 7 -12.95 2.35 7.33
N LEU A 8 -11.90 2.63 6.54
CA LEU A 8 -11.78 2.15 5.17
C LEU A 8 -11.85 0.62 5.10
N PHE A 9 -11.07 -0.08 5.91
CA PHE A 9 -11.07 -1.54 5.90
C PHE A 9 -12.30 -2.16 6.59
N ASN A 10 -13.03 -1.42 7.42
CA ASN A 10 -14.35 -1.86 7.85
C ASN A 10 -15.35 -1.91 6.68
N TRP A 11 -15.19 -1.04 5.68
CA TRP A 11 -16.01 -1.06 4.46
C TRP A 11 -15.54 -2.13 3.46
N LEU A 12 -14.23 -2.25 3.25
CA LEU A 12 -13.65 -3.22 2.32
C LEU A 12 -13.70 -4.67 2.84
N GLY A 13 -13.84 -4.84 4.14
CA GLY A 13 -13.85 -6.14 4.80
C GLY A 13 -12.51 -6.51 5.44
N ARG A 14 -12.54 -7.62 6.19
CA ARG A 14 -11.38 -8.10 6.96
C ARG A 14 -10.49 -9.04 6.17
N ASP A 15 -11.01 -9.64 5.12
CA ASP A 15 -10.32 -10.60 4.27
C ASP A 15 -10.26 -10.05 2.85
N LEU A 16 -9.04 -9.87 2.36
CA LEU A 16 -8.74 -9.42 1.00
C LEU A 16 -8.05 -10.52 0.19
N THR A 17 -8.18 -11.78 0.61
CA THR A 17 -7.58 -12.93 -0.06
C THR A 17 -7.90 -12.93 -1.56
N GLY A 18 -6.84 -13.04 -2.37
CA GLY A 18 -6.97 -13.08 -3.83
C GLY A 18 -7.14 -11.71 -4.50
N MET A 19 -7.29 -10.62 -3.75
CA MET A 19 -7.47 -9.28 -4.32
C MET A 19 -6.14 -8.67 -4.78
N VAL A 20 -6.23 -7.83 -5.81
CA VAL A 20 -5.14 -6.95 -6.25
C VAL A 20 -5.51 -5.54 -5.82
N CYS A 21 -4.66 -4.90 -5.01
CA CYS A 21 -4.91 -3.54 -4.53
C CYS A 21 -3.94 -2.54 -5.16
N LEU A 22 -4.43 -1.33 -5.44
CA LEU A 22 -3.66 -0.22 -5.97
C LEU A 22 -3.78 0.98 -5.02
N ASP A 23 -2.64 1.45 -4.55
CA ASP A 23 -2.50 2.60 -3.66
C ASP A 23 -1.75 3.72 -4.40
N LEU A 24 -2.49 4.67 -4.97
CA LEU A 24 -1.96 5.66 -5.90
C LEU A 24 -1.18 6.81 -5.23
N PHE A 25 -1.35 7.00 -3.92
CA PHE A 25 -0.67 8.05 -3.16
C PHE A 25 -0.13 7.43 -1.87
N ALA A 26 0.73 6.43 -2.04
CA ALA A 26 1.04 5.47 -0.99
C ALA A 26 1.59 6.12 0.27
N GLY A 27 2.36 7.21 0.16
CA GLY A 27 2.91 7.91 1.31
C GLY A 27 3.74 6.97 2.18
N SER A 28 3.32 6.79 3.44
CA SER A 28 3.95 5.84 4.37
C SER A 28 3.69 4.36 4.05
N GLY A 29 2.78 4.06 3.12
CA GLY A 29 2.34 2.71 2.73
C GLY A 29 1.30 2.11 3.66
N ALA A 30 0.76 2.88 4.62
CA ALA A 30 -0.09 2.36 5.69
C ALA A 30 -1.33 1.60 5.19
N LEU A 31 -1.91 1.99 4.05
CA LEU A 31 -3.06 1.30 3.47
C LEU A 31 -2.63 0.03 2.73
N GLY A 32 -1.68 0.11 1.80
CA GLY A 32 -1.25 -1.08 1.08
C GLY A 32 -0.57 -2.15 1.96
N PHE A 33 0.13 -1.77 3.04
CA PHE A 33 0.65 -2.77 4.00
C PHE A 33 -0.48 -3.47 4.77
N GLU A 34 -1.52 -2.73 5.14
CA GLU A 34 -2.71 -3.30 5.78
C GLU A 34 -3.50 -4.19 4.82
N ALA A 35 -3.49 -3.88 3.52
CA ALA A 35 -4.08 -4.76 2.51
C ALA A 35 -3.32 -6.09 2.42
N LEU A 36 -1.98 -6.05 2.43
CA LEU A 36 -1.16 -7.26 2.47
C LEU A 36 -1.37 -8.07 3.75
N SER A 37 -1.47 -7.42 4.92
CA SER A 37 -1.71 -8.13 6.19
C SER A 37 -3.06 -8.84 6.23
N ARG A 38 -4.02 -8.39 5.42
CA ARG A 38 -5.36 -8.98 5.23
C ARG A 38 -5.44 -9.99 4.09
N GLY A 39 -4.32 -10.38 3.51
CA GLY A 39 -4.25 -11.46 2.53
C GLY A 39 -4.34 -11.02 1.06
N ALA A 40 -4.24 -9.72 0.75
CA ALA A 40 -4.18 -9.27 -0.64
C ALA A 40 -3.09 -10.03 -1.41
N ALA A 41 -3.44 -10.55 -2.59
CA ALA A 41 -2.53 -11.36 -3.41
C ALA A 41 -1.37 -10.51 -3.96
N SER A 42 -1.66 -9.25 -4.27
CA SER A 42 -0.62 -8.29 -4.61
C SER A 42 -1.08 -6.86 -4.34
N VAL A 43 -0.12 -6.00 -4.04
CA VAL A 43 -0.34 -4.57 -3.85
C VAL A 43 0.63 -3.77 -4.72
N ILE A 44 0.12 -2.78 -5.44
CA ILE A 44 0.92 -1.80 -6.16
C ILE A 44 0.79 -0.47 -5.43
N MET A 45 1.93 0.14 -5.09
CA MET A 45 2.01 1.44 -4.44
C MET A 45 2.72 2.44 -5.36
N VAL A 46 2.11 3.59 -5.59
CA VAL A 46 2.68 4.69 -6.38
C VAL A 46 3.03 5.85 -5.44
N GLU A 47 4.27 6.32 -5.53
CA GLU A 47 4.75 7.48 -4.76
C GLU A 47 5.72 8.31 -5.59
N LYS A 48 5.51 9.63 -5.60
CA LYS A 48 6.28 10.60 -6.40
C LYS A 48 7.50 11.13 -5.65
N ASN A 49 7.35 11.35 -4.34
CA ASN A 49 8.37 11.97 -3.50
C ASN A 49 9.51 10.98 -3.19
N PRO A 50 10.75 11.27 -3.61
CA PRO A 50 11.87 10.34 -3.45
C PRO A 50 12.24 10.07 -1.98
N ALA A 51 12.06 11.03 -1.08
CA ALA A 51 12.34 10.84 0.35
C ALA A 51 11.34 9.88 0.98
N VAL A 52 10.05 10.03 0.62
CA VAL A 52 8.97 9.15 1.08
C VAL A 52 9.11 7.75 0.49
N LEU A 53 9.42 7.66 -0.81
CA LEU A 53 9.67 6.40 -1.51
C LEU A 53 10.78 5.58 -0.84
N ARG A 54 11.86 6.24 -0.39
CA ARG A 54 12.94 5.58 0.35
C ARG A 54 12.44 5.00 1.66
N ALA A 55 11.74 5.80 2.47
CA ALA A 55 11.17 5.34 3.73
C ALA A 55 10.16 4.19 3.52
N LEU A 56 9.35 4.27 2.45
CA LEU A 56 8.39 3.24 2.07
C LEU A 56 9.08 1.91 1.76
N ARG A 57 10.16 1.94 0.98
CA ARG A 57 10.96 0.75 0.64
C ARG A 57 11.65 0.16 1.88
N ASP A 58 12.21 1.01 2.74
CA ASP A 58 12.82 0.56 4.00
C ASP A 58 11.77 -0.12 4.90
N ASN A 59 10.55 0.42 4.97
CA ASN A 59 9.45 -0.19 5.71
C ASN A 59 9.01 -1.53 5.11
N ALA A 60 8.89 -1.60 3.77
CA ALA A 60 8.56 -2.83 3.08
C ALA A 60 9.58 -3.95 3.36
N GLN A 61 10.87 -3.61 3.37
CA GLN A 61 11.92 -4.57 3.73
C GLN A 61 11.84 -5.01 5.18
N LYS A 62 11.67 -4.08 6.13
CA LYS A 62 11.54 -4.39 7.56
C LYS A 62 10.35 -5.29 7.87
N LEU A 63 9.25 -5.11 7.15
CA LEU A 63 8.03 -5.90 7.29
C LEU A 63 8.09 -7.24 6.54
N GLY A 64 9.13 -7.48 5.73
CA GLY A 64 9.20 -8.67 4.88
C GLY A 64 8.02 -8.76 3.90
N ALA A 65 7.52 -7.61 3.43
CA ALA A 65 6.32 -7.55 2.61
C ALA A 65 6.54 -8.27 1.28
N THR A 66 5.88 -9.41 1.10
CA THR A 66 5.83 -10.15 -0.17
C THR A 66 4.59 -9.72 -0.97
N GLY A 67 4.64 -9.84 -2.30
CA GLY A 67 3.53 -9.41 -3.16
C GLY A 67 3.39 -7.88 -3.32
N LEU A 68 4.39 -7.10 -2.91
CA LEU A 68 4.38 -5.64 -3.03
C LEU A 68 5.22 -5.15 -4.21
N THR A 69 4.65 -4.26 -5.03
CA THR A 69 5.36 -3.50 -6.07
C THR A 69 5.32 -2.01 -5.74
N VAL A 70 6.49 -1.37 -5.68
CA VAL A 70 6.59 0.07 -5.40
C VAL A 70 7.08 0.82 -6.64
N VAL A 71 6.21 1.64 -7.21
CA VAL A 71 6.44 2.44 -8.40
C VAL A 71 6.75 3.89 -8.01
N ARG A 72 7.84 4.42 -8.55
CA ARG A 72 8.11 5.87 -8.49
C ARG A 72 7.40 6.54 -9.65
N GLY A 73 6.40 7.37 -9.38
CA GLY A 73 5.64 8.03 -10.43
C GLY A 73 4.61 9.01 -9.89
N ASP A 74 4.03 9.79 -10.80
CA ASP A 74 2.83 10.54 -10.50
C ASP A 74 1.62 9.61 -10.57
N ALA A 75 0.79 9.63 -9.53
CA ALA A 75 -0.46 8.88 -9.45
C ALA A 75 -1.37 9.13 -10.66
N LEU A 76 -1.41 10.39 -11.12
CA LEU A 76 -2.29 10.82 -12.20
C LEU A 76 -1.80 10.40 -13.58
N GLU A 77 -0.50 10.10 -13.71
CA GLU A 77 0.11 9.58 -14.95
C GLU A 77 0.15 8.05 -14.96
N PHE A 78 -0.09 7.41 -13.83
CA PHE A 78 -0.05 5.96 -13.69
C PHE A 78 -1.34 5.27 -14.17
N VAL A 79 -2.48 5.99 -14.17
CA VAL A 79 -3.82 5.48 -14.53
C VAL A 79 -4.33 5.99 -15.86
#